data_AF-A0A6G1S193-F1
#
_entry.id   AF-A0A6G1S193-F1
#
_cell.length_a   1.000
_cell.length_b   1.000
_cell.length_c   1.000
_cell.angle_alpha   90.00
_cell.angle_beta   90.00
_cell.angle_gamma   90.00
#
_symmetry.space_group_name_H-M   'P 1'
#
loop_
_entity.id
_entity.type
_entity.pdbx_description
1 polymer ?
#
loop_
_entity_poly.entity_id
_entity_poly.type
_entity_poly.pdbx_seq_one_letter_code
_entity_poly.pdbx_strand_id
1 'polypeptide(L)'
;QLSPLTTPPPGTMVRWEAAALLAALVGVCVWTDETGKVISDRYAVYWNRSNPRFHRGDYTVEVSINDYLDIYCPHYNASVPEHRLEKYVLYMVNAEGYRTCNTSQGLKRWECNRPHAPHSPIKFS
;
A
#
# COMPACT_ATOMS: atom_id res chain seq x y z
N GLN A 1 19.65 73.87 -2.86
CA GLN A 1 20.77 73.06 -3.37
C GLN A 1 20.44 71.61 -3.05
N LEU A 2 20.01 70.83 -4.04
CA LEU A 2 19.71 69.40 -3.89
C LEU A 2 21.02 68.61 -4.01
N SER A 3 21.30 67.73 -3.06
CA SER A 3 22.41 66.77 -3.09
C SER A 3 22.20 65.74 -4.21
N PRO A 4 23.23 65.31 -4.96
CA PRO A 4 23.08 64.24 -5.92
C PRO A 4 23.03 62.89 -5.22
N LEU A 5 21.99 62.10 -5.52
CA LEU A 5 21.93 60.68 -5.18
C LEU A 5 23.06 59.96 -5.92
N THR A 6 23.99 59.38 -5.16
CA THR A 6 25.00 58.45 -5.67
C THR A 6 24.30 57.17 -6.13
N THR A 7 24.29 56.92 -7.44
CA THR A 7 23.92 55.63 -8.02
C THR A 7 25.06 54.63 -7.84
N PRO A 8 24.80 53.39 -7.41
CA PRO A 8 25.84 52.36 -7.36
C PRO A 8 26.19 51.84 -8.77
N PRO A 9 27.44 51.42 -9.02
CA PRO A 9 27.91 50.98 -10.32
C PRO A 9 27.32 49.61 -10.74
N PRO A 10 27.19 49.34 -12.05
CA PRO A 10 26.65 48.08 -12.56
C PRO A 10 27.75 47.00 -12.53
N GLY A 11 27.52 45.90 -11.82
CA GLY A 11 28.39 44.72 -11.95
C GLY A 11 28.60 43.85 -10.72
N THR A 12 28.20 44.27 -9.52
CA THR A 12 28.25 43.41 -8.33
C THR A 12 26.92 42.71 -8.16
N MET A 13 26.64 41.73 -9.03
CA MET A 13 25.63 40.71 -8.72
C MET A 13 26.05 40.07 -7.40
N VAL A 14 25.18 40.28 -6.41
CA VAL A 14 25.54 40.30 -5.01
C VAL A 14 25.75 38.85 -4.55
N ARG A 15 26.92 38.55 -3.96
CA ARG A 15 27.18 37.24 -3.32
C ARG A 15 26.06 36.82 -2.36
N TRP A 16 25.43 37.81 -1.72
CA TRP A 16 24.24 37.64 -0.89
C TRP A 16 22.95 37.43 -1.66
N GLU A 17 22.76 38.01 -2.85
CA GLU A 17 21.61 37.70 -3.70
C GLU A 17 21.70 36.27 -4.22
N ALA A 18 22.88 35.81 -4.64
CA ALA A 18 23.08 34.42 -5.03
C ALA A 18 22.84 33.45 -3.85
N ALA A 19 23.32 33.79 -2.65
CA ALA A 19 23.07 33.01 -1.44
C ALA A 19 21.59 33.03 -1.01
N ALA A 20 20.92 34.18 -1.14
CA ALA A 20 19.49 34.33 -0.85
C ALA A 20 18.63 33.59 -1.87
N LEU A 21 19.00 33.60 -3.15
CA LEU A 21 18.35 32.84 -4.20
C LEU A 21 18.56 31.34 -3.98
N LEU A 22 19.77 30.89 -3.61
CA LEU A 22 20.02 29.50 -3.25
C LEU A 22 19.24 29.08 -2.01
N ALA A 23 19.21 29.91 -0.96
CA ALA A 23 18.42 29.64 0.24
C ALA A 23 16.91 29.65 -0.04
N ALA A 24 16.43 30.53 -0.93
CA ALA A 24 15.05 30.56 -1.37
C ALA A 24 14.70 29.36 -2.25
N LEU A 25 15.59 28.91 -3.15
CA LEU A 25 15.41 27.72 -3.96
C LEU A 25 15.40 26.46 -3.10
N VAL A 26 16.33 26.33 -2.16
CA VAL A 26 16.35 25.22 -1.18
C VAL A 26 15.12 25.29 -0.28
N GLY A 27 14.73 26.48 0.19
CA GLY A 27 13.50 26.70 0.93
C GLY A 27 12.28 26.26 0.13
N VAL A 28 12.16 26.68 -1.13
CA VAL A 28 11.07 26.24 -2.01
C VAL A 28 11.11 24.72 -2.19
N CYS A 29 12.26 24.09 -2.47
CA CYS A 29 12.34 22.63 -2.60
C CYS A 29 11.94 21.88 -1.32
N VAL A 30 12.26 22.41 -0.14
CA VAL A 30 11.87 21.81 1.16
C VAL A 30 10.38 21.99 1.43
N TRP A 31 9.76 23.07 0.93
CA TRP A 31 8.33 23.37 1.14
C TRP A 31 7.44 22.78 0.04
N THR A 32 7.99 22.55 -1.16
CA THR A 32 7.31 21.87 -2.29
C THR A 32 7.59 20.37 -2.30
N ASP A 33 8.20 19.81 -1.27
CA ASP A 33 8.08 18.39 -1.00
C ASP A 33 6.66 18.12 -0.48
N GLU A 34 5.67 18.36 -1.36
CA GLU A 34 4.47 17.53 -1.41
C GLU A 34 5.02 16.14 -1.65
N THR A 35 5.37 15.50 -0.54
CA THR A 35 5.96 14.19 -0.47
C THR A 35 5.13 13.29 -1.35
N GLY A 36 5.61 13.04 -2.57
CA GLY A 36 5.22 11.94 -3.44
C GLY A 36 5.67 10.61 -2.83
N LYS A 37 5.61 10.51 -1.50
CA LYS A 37 5.59 9.27 -0.79
C LYS A 37 4.29 8.65 -1.26
N VAL A 38 4.41 7.73 -2.22
CA VAL A 38 3.38 6.73 -2.46
C VAL A 38 3.31 5.96 -1.13
N ILE A 39 2.55 6.48 -0.18
CA ILE A 39 2.21 5.78 1.07
C ILE A 39 1.22 4.72 0.60
N SER A 40 1.81 3.61 0.17
CA SER A 40 1.09 2.41 -0.18
C SER A 40 0.89 1.65 1.13
N ASP A 41 -0.34 1.63 1.61
CA ASP A 41 -0.71 0.86 2.79
C ASP A 41 -0.80 -0.63 2.45
N ARG A 42 -0.48 -1.46 3.44
CA ARG A 42 -0.50 -2.92 3.32
C ARG A 42 -1.60 -3.50 4.20
N TYR A 43 -2.56 -4.18 3.58
CA TYR A 43 -3.70 -4.78 4.26
C TYR A 43 -3.51 -6.28 4.41
N ALA A 44 -3.43 -6.77 5.64
CA ALA A 44 -3.27 -8.20 5.94
C ALA A 44 -4.61 -8.89 6.22
N VAL A 45 -4.92 -9.92 5.43
CA VAL A 45 -6.15 -10.72 5.55
C VAL A 45 -5.82 -12.19 5.79
N TYR A 46 -6.08 -12.67 7.00
CA TYR A 46 -5.97 -14.09 7.36
C TYR A 46 -7.20 -14.87 6.90
N TRP A 47 -7.06 -15.68 5.86
CA TRP A 47 -8.15 -16.40 5.21
C TRP A 47 -8.36 -17.78 5.84
N ASN A 48 -9.03 -17.83 6.99
CA ASN A 48 -9.38 -19.08 7.68
C ASN A 48 -10.76 -18.96 8.35
N ARG A 49 -11.40 -20.11 8.63
CA ARG A 49 -12.74 -20.12 9.27
C ARG A 49 -12.71 -19.62 10.72
N SER A 50 -11.58 -19.78 11.39
CA SER A 50 -11.42 -19.39 12.80
C SER A 50 -11.39 -17.87 13.00
N ASN A 51 -11.18 -17.09 11.94
CA ASN A 51 -11.11 -15.64 11.99
C ASN A 51 -12.51 -15.02 12.19
N PRO A 52 -12.76 -14.32 13.31
CA PRO A 52 -14.08 -13.80 13.65
C PRO A 52 -14.59 -12.75 12.66
N ARG A 53 -13.68 -12.10 11.91
CA ARG A 53 -14.07 -11.11 10.89
C ARG A 53 -14.94 -11.72 9.79
N PHE A 54 -14.79 -13.01 9.49
CA PHE A 54 -15.57 -13.69 8.46
C PHE A 54 -16.90 -14.28 8.96
N HIS A 55 -17.18 -14.30 10.27
CA HIS A 55 -18.37 -14.98 10.81
C HIS A 55 -19.69 -14.32 10.43
N ARG A 56 -19.67 -13.01 10.20
CA ARG A 56 -20.85 -12.23 9.78
C ARG A 56 -21.07 -12.26 8.26
N GLY A 57 -20.06 -12.67 7.50
CA GLY A 57 -20.13 -12.72 6.03
C GLY A 57 -20.05 -11.36 5.33
N ASP A 58 -19.86 -10.26 6.06
CA ASP A 58 -19.83 -8.87 5.57
C ASP A 58 -18.43 -8.24 5.61
N TYR A 59 -17.38 -9.06 5.66
CA TYR A 59 -16.01 -8.57 5.77
C TYR A 59 -15.58 -7.81 4.51
N THR A 60 -15.30 -6.51 4.67
CA THR A 60 -14.82 -5.61 3.62
C THR A 60 -13.51 -4.94 4.03
N VAL A 61 -12.70 -4.57 3.04
CA VAL A 61 -11.47 -3.80 3.22
C VAL A 61 -11.51 -2.63 2.25
N GLU A 62 -11.42 -1.42 2.78
CA GLU A 62 -11.32 -0.19 1.98
C GLU A 62 -9.85 0.03 1.63
N VAL A 63 -9.54 0.21 0.34
CA VAL A 63 -8.17 0.34 -0.17
C VAL A 63 -8.07 1.51 -1.15
N SER A 64 -6.91 2.15 -1.18
CA SER A 64 -6.57 3.20 -2.13
C SER A 64 -5.80 2.65 -3.33
N ILE A 65 -5.71 3.45 -4.39
CA ILE A 65 -4.88 3.10 -5.54
C ILE A 65 -3.42 3.02 -5.07
N ASN A 66 -2.73 1.97 -5.52
CA ASN A 66 -1.35 1.61 -5.15
C ASN A 66 -1.19 0.92 -3.79
N ASP A 67 -2.26 0.67 -3.03
CA ASP A 67 -2.18 -0.16 -1.83
C ASP A 67 -2.00 -1.64 -2.19
N TYR A 68 -1.47 -2.42 -1.24
CA TYR A 68 -1.30 -3.87 -1.38
C TYR A 68 -2.24 -4.65 -0.46
N LEU A 69 -2.79 -5.76 -0.95
CA LEU A 69 -3.62 -6.67 -0.18
C LEU A 69 -2.90 -8.02 -0.03
N ASP A 70 -2.38 -8.28 1.17
CA ASP A 70 -1.72 -9.53 1.51
C ASP A 70 -2.75 -10.52 2.10
N ILE A 71 -3.13 -11.56 1.34
CA ILE A 71 -3.99 -12.64 1.82
C ILE A 71 -3.14 -13.81 2.31
N TYR A 72 -3.27 -14.18 3.57
CA TYR A 72 -2.57 -15.28 4.22
C TYR A 72 -3.43 -16.53 4.24
N CYS A 73 -2.93 -17.61 3.63
CA CYS A 73 -3.56 -18.93 3.67
C CYS A 73 -3.47 -19.56 5.08
N PRO A 74 -4.36 -20.52 5.41
CA PRO A 74 -4.25 -21.31 6.64
C PRO A 74 -2.90 -22.05 6.68
N HIS A 75 -2.20 -21.94 7.81
CA HIS A 75 -0.94 -22.64 8.05
C HIS A 75 -1.05 -23.45 9.33
N TYR A 76 -0.61 -24.70 9.26
CA TYR A 76 -0.71 -25.66 10.34
C TYR A 76 0.61 -26.40 10.52
N ASN A 77 0.95 -26.71 11.77
CA ASN A 77 2.08 -27.56 12.10
C ASN A 77 1.86 -29.00 11.58
N ALA A 78 2.94 -29.71 11.32
CA ALA A 78 2.90 -31.10 10.81
C ALA A 78 2.24 -32.11 11.77
N SER A 79 2.01 -31.73 13.03
CA SER A 79 1.30 -32.54 14.02
C SER A 79 -0.22 -32.54 13.84
N VAL A 80 -0.77 -31.63 13.04
CA VAL A 80 -2.21 -31.49 12.85
C VAL A 80 -2.70 -32.53 11.84
N PRO A 81 -3.72 -33.36 12.17
CA PRO A 81 -4.28 -34.34 11.23
C PRO A 81 -4.87 -33.70 9.97
N GLU A 82 -4.77 -34.39 8.84
CA GLU A 82 -5.20 -33.85 7.53
C GLU A 82 -6.68 -33.43 7.49
N HIS A 83 -7.57 -34.13 8.20
CA HIS A 83 -9.00 -33.81 8.25
C HIS A 83 -9.31 -32.44 8.90
N ARG A 84 -8.36 -31.85 9.64
CA ARG A 84 -8.51 -30.50 10.22
C ARG A 84 -7.85 -29.42 9.36
N LEU A 85 -7.15 -29.79 8.30
CA LEU A 85 -6.44 -28.85 7.46
C LEU A 85 -7.40 -28.17 6.48
N GLU A 86 -7.59 -26.88 6.67
CA GLU A 86 -8.35 -26.05 5.76
C GLU A 86 -7.55 -25.80 4.47
N LYS A 87 -8.14 -26.14 3.32
CA LYS A 87 -7.60 -25.88 1.97
C LYS A 87 -8.66 -25.12 1.17
N TYR A 88 -8.27 -24.06 0.48
CA TYR A 88 -9.19 -23.17 -0.23
C TYR A 88 -8.67 -22.78 -1.62
N VAL A 89 -9.60 -22.47 -2.53
CA VAL A 89 -9.30 -21.84 -3.82
C VAL A 89 -9.96 -20.46 -3.81
N LEU A 90 -9.18 -19.42 -4.08
CA LEU A 90 -9.66 -18.03 -4.08
C LEU A 90 -10.05 -17.63 -5.50
N TYR A 91 -11.29 -17.15 -5.62
CA TYR A 91 -11.85 -16.65 -6.87
C TYR A 91 -12.17 -15.16 -6.73
N MET A 92 -11.86 -14.40 -7.78
CA MET A 92 -12.40 -13.07 -7.96
C MET A 92 -13.69 -13.18 -8.76
N VAL A 93 -14.81 -12.80 -8.13
CA VAL A 93 -16.16 -12.90 -8.67
C VAL A 93 -16.82 -11.53 -8.78
N ASN A 94 -17.90 -11.44 -9.55
CA ASN A 94 -18.76 -10.26 -9.58
C ASN A 94 -19.69 -10.21 -8.34
N ALA A 95 -20.46 -9.13 -8.21
CA ALA A 95 -21.37 -8.92 -7.07
C ALA A 95 -22.48 -9.99 -6.96
N GLU A 96 -22.92 -10.59 -8.07
CA GLU A 96 -23.89 -11.67 -8.08
C GLU A 96 -23.29 -13.00 -7.60
N GLY A 97 -22.11 -13.35 -8.10
CA GLY A 97 -21.35 -14.53 -7.67
C GLY A 97 -20.99 -14.47 -6.19
N TYR A 98 -20.66 -13.29 -5.67
CA TYR A 98 -20.44 -13.10 -4.23
C TYR A 98 -21.70 -13.41 -3.40
N ARG A 99 -22.86 -12.85 -3.77
CA ARG A 99 -24.13 -13.05 -3.05
C ARG A 99 -24.64 -14.49 -3.11
N THR A 100 -24.37 -15.19 -4.20
CA THR A 100 -24.83 -16.58 -4.43
C THR A 100 -23.78 -17.62 -4.08
N CYS A 101 -22.59 -17.20 -3.65
CA CYS A 101 -21.40 -18.05 -3.51
C CYS A 101 -21.08 -18.88 -4.77
N ASN A 102 -21.38 -18.34 -5.95
CA ASN A 102 -21.15 -18.98 -7.24
C ASN A 102 -19.82 -18.51 -7.86
N THR A 103 -18.92 -19.46 -8.13
CA THR A 103 -17.60 -19.21 -8.71
C THR A 103 -17.51 -19.45 -10.22
N SER A 104 -18.58 -19.93 -10.88
CA SER A 104 -18.55 -20.33 -12.30
C SER A 104 -18.20 -19.19 -13.26
N GLN A 105 -18.56 -17.95 -12.92
CA GLN A 105 -18.21 -16.76 -13.70
C GLN A 105 -16.96 -16.03 -13.17
N GLY A 106 -16.32 -16.56 -12.13
CA GLY A 106 -15.16 -15.96 -11.48
C GLY A 106 -13.83 -16.41 -12.07
N LEU A 107 -12.80 -15.59 -11.89
CA LEU A 107 -11.42 -15.94 -12.22
C LEU A 107 -10.73 -16.51 -10.98
N LYS A 108 -10.16 -17.72 -11.10
CA LYS A 108 -9.25 -18.27 -10.08
C LYS A 108 -8.03 -17.36 -9.93
N ARG A 109 -7.80 -16.85 -8.73
CA ARG A 109 -6.66 -15.98 -8.41
C ARG A 109 -5.56 -16.70 -7.63
N TRP A 110 -5.94 -17.58 -6.71
CA TRP A 110 -4.97 -18.26 -5.85
C TRP A 110 -5.45 -19.60 -5.33
N GLU A 111 -4.53 -20.47 -4.93
CA GLU A 111 -4.81 -21.76 -4.29
C GLU A 111 -4.03 -21.90 -2.99
N CYS A 112 -4.76 -21.98 -1.88
CA CYS A 112 -4.24 -22.34 -0.58
C CYS A 112 -4.18 -23.88 -0.45
N ASN A 113 -3.23 -24.50 -1.15
CA ASN A 113 -3.08 -25.97 -1.22
C ASN A 113 -1.91 -26.53 -0.38
N ARG A 114 -1.09 -25.67 0.24
CA ARG A 114 0.10 -26.06 1.02
C ARG A 114 -0.02 -25.60 2.48
N PRO A 115 -0.77 -26.32 3.33
CA PRO A 115 -0.96 -25.97 4.75
C PRO A 115 0.31 -26.13 5.60
N HIS A 116 1.29 -26.94 5.18
CA HIS A 116 2.54 -27.20 5.90
C HIS A 116 3.75 -26.48 5.25
N ALA A 117 3.55 -25.29 4.71
CA ALA A 117 4.64 -24.54 4.10
C ALA A 117 5.82 -24.35 5.09
N PRO A 118 7.07 -24.58 4.67
CA PRO A 118 8.21 -24.75 5.59
C PRO A 118 8.72 -23.46 6.25
N HIS A 119 8.40 -22.28 5.72
CA HIS A 119 9.01 -21.02 6.15
C HIS A 119 8.02 -19.96 6.67
N SER A 120 6.76 -19.97 6.21
CA SER A 120 5.71 -19.01 6.61
C SER A 120 4.37 -19.40 5.97
N PRO A 121 3.21 -18.93 6.46
CA PRO A 121 1.96 -19.04 5.71
C PRO A 121 2.14 -18.46 4.31
N ILE A 122 1.72 -19.22 3.31
CA ILE A 122 1.79 -18.75 1.92
C ILE A 122 0.89 -17.53 1.79
N LYS A 123 1.46 -16.46 1.24
CA LYS A 123 0.73 -15.22 0.99
C LYS A 123 0.55 -14.95 -0.50
N PHE A 124 -0.61 -14.43 -0.84
CA PHE A 124 -0.91 -13.80 -2.12
C PHE A 124 -0.90 -12.28 -1.90
N SER A 125 -0.14 -11.54 -2.71
CA SER A 125 -0.01 -10.07 -2.67
C SER A 125 -0.57 -9.46 -3.94
#